data_AF-A0A417FPI6-F1
#
_entry.id   AF-A0A417FPI6-F1
#
_cell.length_a   1.000
_cell.length_b   1.000
_cell.length_c   1.000
_cell.angle_alpha   90.00
_cell.angle_beta   90.00
_cell.angle_gamma   90.00
#
_symmetry.space_group_name_H-M   'P 1'
#
loop_
_entity.id
_entity.type
_entity.pdbx_description
1 polymer ?
#
loop_
_entity_poly.entity_id
_entity_poly.type
_entity_poly.pdbx_seq_one_letter_code
_entity_poly.pdbx_strand_id
1 'polypeptide(L)'
;MDSLQYKDIKIQNRLDAWLAFLGSDDPEIIIDIIERYPDFKEMYQQVHDICRNIEEVMGMFSKELLEMDRNTVELMIDEMQDEIKQQKEVIQQKDSELQEMQQKIKELQEELERTKGLK
;
A
#
# COMPACT_ATOMS: atom_id res chain seq x y z
N MET A 1 -4.40 4.83 28.37
CA MET A 1 -5.00 3.50 28.12
C MET A 1 -6.03 3.29 29.21
N ASP A 2 -7.22 3.85 29.01
CA ASP A 2 -8.33 3.62 29.93
C ASP A 2 -8.98 2.31 29.54
N SER A 3 -8.75 1.31 30.39
CA SER A 3 -9.58 0.12 30.50
C SER A 3 -10.98 0.56 30.90
N LEU A 4 -11.84 0.78 29.89
CA LEU A 4 -13.28 0.92 30.07
C LEU A 4 -13.76 -0.28 30.88
N GLN A 5 -14.09 -0.02 32.14
CA GLN A 5 -14.73 -0.97 33.03
C GLN A 5 -16.14 -1.27 32.49
N TYR A 6 -16.28 -2.31 31.69
CA TYR A 6 -17.58 -2.90 31.31
C TYR A 6 -18.23 -3.68 32.47
N LYS A 7 -17.95 -3.29 33.71
CA LYS A 7 -18.22 -4.14 34.88
C LYS A 7 -19.64 -4.05 35.44
N ASP A 8 -20.52 -3.23 34.86
CA ASP A 8 -21.86 -3.02 35.40
C ASP A 8 -22.91 -2.74 34.30
N ILE A 9 -22.94 -3.51 33.21
CA ILE A 9 -24.13 -3.52 32.35
C ILE A 9 -25.23 -4.31 33.08
N LYS A 10 -26.02 -3.61 33.90
CA LYS A 10 -27.24 -4.19 34.49
C LYS A 10 -28.29 -4.33 33.39
N ILE A 11 -28.41 -5.54 32.84
CA ILE A 11 -29.46 -5.89 31.87
C ILE A 11 -30.78 -5.98 32.63
N GLN A 12 -31.56 -4.90 32.63
CA GLN A 12 -32.84 -4.83 33.33
C GLN A 12 -34.03 -5.10 32.40
N ASN A 13 -33.88 -4.80 31.12
CA ASN A 13 -34.93 -4.98 30.12
C ASN A 13 -34.38 -5.59 28.82
N ARG A 14 -35.28 -5.98 27.91
CA ARG A 14 -34.91 -6.60 26.61
C ARG A 14 -34.14 -5.64 25.69
N LEU A 15 -34.38 -4.33 25.79
CA LEU A 15 -33.64 -3.33 25.01
C LEU A 15 -32.19 -3.21 25.47
N ASP A 16 -31.95 -3.24 26.79
CA ASP A 16 -30.60 -3.26 27.37
C ASP A 16 -29.86 -4.52 26.94
N ALA A 17 -30.55 -5.66 26.84
CA ALA A 17 -29.96 -6.91 26.33
C ALA A 17 -29.52 -6.76 24.87
N TRP A 18 -30.33 -6.13 24.01
CA TRP A 18 -29.97 -5.84 22.63
C TRP A 18 -28.80 -4.86 22.50
N LEU A 19 -28.78 -3.81 23.32
CA LEU A 19 -27.69 -2.83 23.33
C LEU A 19 -26.38 -3.44 23.83
N ALA A 20 -26.44 -4.30 24.86
CA ALA A 20 -25.30 -5.05 25.35
C ALA A 20 -24.80 -6.07 24.33
N PHE A 21 -25.73 -6.78 23.67
CA PHE A 21 -25.43 -7.77 22.64
C PHE A 21 -24.75 -7.18 21.39
N LEU A 22 -25.14 -5.97 20.96
CA LEU A 22 -24.56 -5.30 19.80
C LEU A 22 -23.34 -4.44 20.14
N GLY A 23 -23.17 -4.07 21.41
CA GLY A 23 -22.15 -3.12 21.87
C GLY A 23 -21.01 -3.74 22.67
N SER A 24 -21.07 -5.03 23.00
CA SER A 24 -20.06 -5.73 23.79
C SER A 24 -19.80 -7.12 23.24
N ASP A 25 -18.52 -7.43 23.00
CA ASP A 25 -18.05 -8.76 22.61
C ASP A 25 -17.58 -9.60 23.81
N ASP A 26 -17.91 -9.18 25.03
CA ASP A 26 -17.48 -9.89 26.25
C ASP A 26 -18.26 -11.21 26.40
N PRO A 27 -17.58 -12.38 26.42
CA PRO A 27 -18.25 -13.68 26.51
C PRO A 27 -19.08 -13.82 27.79
N GLU A 28 -18.70 -13.21 28.92
CA GLU A 28 -19.47 -13.29 30.17
C GLU A 28 -20.82 -12.58 30.03
N ILE A 29 -20.85 -11.41 29.39
CA ILE A 29 -22.08 -10.63 29.14
C ILE A 29 -22.99 -11.36 28.15
N ILE A 30 -22.42 -11.96 27.10
CA ILE A 30 -23.19 -12.73 26.10
C ILE A 30 -23.83 -13.98 26.74
N ILE A 31 -23.11 -14.69 27.61
CA ILE A 31 -23.66 -15.85 28.34
C ILE A 31 -24.83 -15.41 29.23
N ASP A 32 -24.67 -14.33 29.99
CA ASP A 32 -25.73 -13.76 30.85
C ASP A 32 -26.99 -13.36 30.05
N ILE A 33 -26.82 -12.83 28.83
CA ILE A 33 -27.91 -12.49 27.91
C ILE A 33 -28.62 -13.75 27.44
N ILE A 34 -27.89 -14.76 27.00
CA ILE A 34 -28.45 -16.02 26.47
C ILE A 34 -29.16 -16.81 27.58
N GLU A 35 -28.67 -16.78 28.82
CA GLU A 35 -29.33 -17.43 29.96
C GLU A 35 -30.66 -16.76 30.32
N ARG A 36 -30.75 -15.43 30.26
CA ARG A 36 -32.00 -14.68 30.51
C ARG A 36 -32.96 -14.68 29.33
N TYR A 37 -32.42 -14.68 28.10
CA TYR A 37 -33.17 -14.59 26.86
C TYR A 37 -32.64 -15.63 25.85
N PRO A 38 -33.17 -16.88 25.90
CA PRO A 38 -32.67 -17.99 25.09
C PRO A 38 -32.79 -17.78 23.58
N ASP A 39 -33.70 -16.89 23.15
CA ASP A 39 -33.90 -16.49 21.77
C ASP A 39 -32.66 -15.81 21.17
N PHE A 40 -31.81 -15.19 21.98
CA PHE A 40 -30.55 -14.58 21.52
C PHE A 40 -29.49 -15.59 21.09
N LYS A 41 -29.60 -16.86 21.51
CA LYS A 41 -28.61 -17.89 21.16
C LYS A 41 -28.50 -18.11 19.65
N GLU A 42 -29.64 -18.22 18.98
CA GLU A 42 -29.70 -18.45 17.53
C GLU A 42 -29.17 -17.22 16.77
N MET A 43 -29.49 -16.02 17.27
CA MET A 43 -29.03 -14.76 16.70
C MET A 43 -27.51 -14.57 16.89
N TYR A 44 -26.97 -14.93 18.06
CA TYR A 44 -25.53 -14.93 18.32
C TYR A 44 -24.79 -15.86 17.36
N GLN A 45 -25.32 -17.06 17.12
CA GLN A 45 -24.71 -18.01 16.21
C GLN A 45 -24.65 -17.47 14.78
N GLN A 46 -25.74 -16.86 14.29
CA GLN A 46 -25.76 -16.24 12.97
C GLN A 46 -24.76 -15.07 12.87
N VAL A 47 -24.69 -14.21 13.88
CA VAL A 47 -23.74 -13.09 13.93
C VAL A 47 -22.30 -13.62 13.94
N HIS A 48 -22.01 -14.63 14.75
CA HIS A 48 -20.70 -15.27 14.82
C HIS A 48 -20.28 -15.87 13.47
N ASP A 49 -21.20 -16.55 12.77
CA ASP A 49 -20.93 -17.10 11.44
C ASP A 49 -20.66 -16.00 10.41
N ILE A 50 -21.38 -14.87 10.49
CA ILE A 50 -21.11 -13.69 9.65
C ILE A 50 -19.73 -13.09 9.99
N CYS A 51 -19.40 -12.90 11.26
CA CYS A 51 -18.10 -12.37 11.68
C CYS A 51 -16.96 -13.25 11.17
N ARG A 52 -17.09 -14.57 11.26
CA ARG A 52 -16.10 -15.53 10.75
C ARG A 52 -15.91 -15.41 9.23
N ASN A 53 -17.01 -15.28 8.48
CA ASN A 53 -16.93 -15.08 7.03
C ASN A 53 -16.28 -13.73 6.67
N ILE A 54 -16.57 -12.66 7.42
CA ILE A 54 -15.97 -11.34 7.19
C ILE A 54 -14.47 -11.37 7.54
N GLU A 55 -14.04 -12.06 8.58
CA GLU A 55 -12.62 -12.26 8.89
C GLU A 55 -11.88 -12.98 7.76
N GLU A 56 -12.47 -14.03 7.18
CA GLU A 56 -11.90 -14.72 6.02
C GLU A 56 -11.79 -13.79 4.80
N VAL A 57 -12.82 -12.98 4.54
CA VAL A 57 -12.83 -11.96 3.48
C VAL A 57 -11.79 -10.87 3.74
N MET A 58 -11.66 -10.37 4.97
CA MET A 58 -10.61 -9.40 5.36
C MET A 58 -9.22 -10.00 5.17
N GLY A 59 -9.04 -11.29 5.46
CA GLY A 59 -7.81 -12.02 5.20
C GLY A 59 -7.46 -12.11 3.71
N MET A 60 -8.45 -12.25 2.83
CA MET A 60 -8.25 -12.23 1.38
C MET A 60 -7.87 -10.82 0.88
N PHE A 61 -8.60 -9.78 1.29
CA PHE A 61 -8.29 -8.39 0.95
C PHE A 61 -6.88 -7.99 1.37
N SER A 62 -6.42 -8.41 2.55
CA SER A 62 -5.06 -8.11 3.03
C SER A 62 -3.97 -8.74 2.16
N LYS A 63 -4.20 -9.94 1.60
CA LYS A 63 -3.25 -10.61 0.71
C LYS A 63 -3.20 -9.94 -0.66
N GLU A 64 -4.36 -9.64 -1.24
CA GLU A 64 -4.45 -8.95 -2.53
C GLU A 64 -3.83 -7.55 -2.48
N LEU A 65 -4.02 -6.82 -1.37
CA LEU A 65 -3.40 -5.51 -1.17
C LEU A 65 -1.87 -5.61 -1.08
N LEU A 66 -1.35 -6.63 -0.38
CA LEU A 66 0.09 -6.88 -0.29
C LEU A 66 0.70 -7.25 -1.67
N GLU A 67 -0.02 -8.03 -2.47
CA GLU A 67 0.40 -8.41 -3.81
C GLU A 67 0.35 -7.21 -4.78
N MET A 68 -0.67 -6.36 -4.66
CA MET A 68 -0.75 -5.09 -5.42
C MET A 68 0.41 -4.14 -5.09
N ASP A 69 0.77 -4.01 -3.80
CA ASP A 69 1.92 -3.21 -3.38
C ASP A 69 3.24 -3.74 -3.96
N ARG A 70 3.44 -5.06 -3.97
CA ARG A 70 4.62 -5.68 -4.58
C ARG A 70 4.71 -5.40 -6.08
N ASN A 71 3.61 -5.61 -6.81
CA ASN A 71 3.57 -5.39 -8.25
C ASN A 71 3.77 -3.90 -8.60
N THR A 72 3.26 -2.98 -7.76
CA THR A 72 3.46 -1.54 -7.95
C THR A 72 4.93 -1.17 -7.77
N VAL A 73 5.60 -1.71 -6.76
CA VAL A 73 7.04 -1.47 -6.54
C VAL A 73 7.87 -2.04 -7.68
N GLU A 74 7.55 -3.23 -8.18
CA GLU A 74 8.24 -3.82 -9.34
C GLU A 74 8.06 -2.96 -10.59
N LEU A 75 6.84 -2.51 -10.89
CA LEU A 75 6.58 -1.62 -12.02
C LEU A 75 7.36 -0.30 -11.91
N MET A 76 7.39 0.31 -10.72
CA MET A 76 8.16 1.55 -10.50
C MET A 76 9.66 1.34 -10.70
N ILE A 77 10.19 0.18 -10.31
CA ILE A 77 11.60 -0.16 -10.53
C ILE A 77 11.87 -0.30 -12.03
N ASP A 78 11.00 -0.98 -12.77
CA ASP A 78 11.15 -1.19 -14.21
C ASP A 78 11.10 0.14 -14.97
N GLU A 79 10.13 1.01 -14.65
CA GLU A 79 10.02 2.36 -15.23
C GLU A 79 11.29 3.20 -14.97
N MET A 80 11.78 3.19 -13.73
CA MET A 80 13.02 3.90 -13.38
C MET A 80 14.25 3.33 -14.12
N GLN A 81 14.32 2.01 -14.30
CA GLN A 81 15.42 1.39 -15.06
C GLN A 81 15.39 1.79 -16.53
N ASP A 82 14.20 1.85 -17.14
CA ASP A 82 14.02 2.29 -18.52
C ASP A 82 14.38 3.77 -18.69
N GLU A 83 13.97 4.64 -17.76
CA GLU A 83 14.39 6.06 -17.77
C GLU A 83 15.91 6.21 -17.67
N ILE A 84 16.55 5.48 -16.76
CA ILE A 84 18.02 5.50 -16.60
C ILE A 84 18.69 5.04 -17.90
N LYS A 85 18.15 4.02 -18.56
CA LYS A 85 18.69 3.52 -19.82
C LYS A 85 18.58 4.57 -20.93
N GLN A 86 17.41 5.19 -21.09
CA GLN A 86 17.20 6.26 -22.07
C GLN A 86 18.14 7.45 -21.81
N GLN A 87 18.29 7.88 -20.56
CA GLN A 87 19.22 8.96 -20.21
C GLN A 87 20.67 8.60 -20.54
N LYS A 88 21.10 7.35 -20.28
CA LYS A 88 22.44 6.89 -20.66
C LYS A 88 22.66 6.92 -22.16
N GLU A 89 21.67 6.50 -22.95
CA GLU A 89 21.76 6.54 -24.42
C GLU A 89 21.88 7.99 -24.93
N VAL A 90 21.09 8.92 -24.37
CA VAL A 90 21.18 10.35 -24.71
C VAL A 90 22.55 10.94 -24.34
N ILE A 91 23.08 10.61 -23.16
CA ILE A 91 24.41 11.07 -22.73
C ILE A 91 25.48 10.54 -23.69
N GLN A 92 25.45 9.24 -24.03
CA GLN A 92 26.41 8.65 -24.98
C GLN A 92 26.35 9.31 -26.36
N GLN A 93 25.15 9.63 -26.85
CA GLN A 93 24.97 10.34 -28.10
C GLN A 93 25.55 11.76 -28.02
N LYS A 94 25.30 12.48 -26.93
CA LYS A 94 25.84 13.83 -26.70
C LYS A 94 27.36 13.84 -26.57
N ASP A 95 27.93 12.85 -25.89
CA ASP A 95 29.38 12.69 -25.76
C ASP A 95 30.03 12.44 -27.13
N SER A 96 29.39 11.62 -27.97
CA SER A 96 29.86 11.38 -29.34
C SER A 96 29.80 12.64 -30.20
N GLU A 97 28.69 13.39 -30.16
CA GLU A 97 28.55 14.69 -30.85
C GLU A 97 29.60 15.71 -30.37
N LEU A 98 29.89 15.74 -29.07
CA LEU A 98 30.92 16.61 -28.49
C LEU A 98 32.32 16.22 -28.97
N GLN A 99 32.64 14.93 -29.03
CA GLN A 99 33.92 14.45 -29.56
C GLN A 99 34.09 14.85 -31.03
N GLU A 100 33.06 14.68 -31.86
CA GLU A 100 33.11 15.10 -33.27
C GLU A 100 33.29 16.62 -33.42
N MET A 101 32.59 17.41 -32.61
CA MET A 101 32.76 18.87 -32.60
C MET A 101 34.17 19.28 -32.16
N GLN A 102 34.72 18.64 -31.13
CA GLN A 102 36.10 18.89 -30.69
C GLN A 102 37.11 18.54 -31.78
N GLN A 103 36.92 17.44 -32.50
CA GLN A 103 37.74 17.03 -33.64
C GLN A 103 37.73 18.11 -34.73
N LYS A 104 36.54 18.55 -35.16
CA LYS A 104 36.36 19.60 -36.17
C LYS A 104 36.98 20.94 -35.75
N ILE A 105 36.82 21.33 -34.49
CA ILE A 105 37.45 22.56 -33.97
C ILE A 105 38.97 22.46 -34.08
N LYS A 106 39.55 21.31 -33.73
CA LYS A 106 40.98 21.09 -33.82
C LYS A 106 41.48 21.17 -35.27
N GLU A 107 40.77 20.53 -36.20
CA GLU A 107 41.10 20.60 -37.64
C GLU A 107 41.05 22.04 -38.17
N LEU A 108 39.99 22.79 -37.85
CA LEU A 108 39.86 24.19 -38.24
C LEU A 108 40.94 25.09 -37.63
N GLN A 109 41.34 24.83 -36.37
CA GLN A 109 42.46 25.54 -35.74
C GLN A 109 43.79 25.27 -36.46
N GLU A 110 44.05 24.01 -36.84
CA GLU A 110 45.25 23.66 -37.61
C GLU A 110 45.27 24.32 -38.99
N GLU A 111 44.13 24.40 -39.69
CA GLU A 111 44.02 25.12 -40.97
C GLU A 111 44.22 26.64 -40.81
N LEU A 112 43.68 27.24 -39.74
CA LEU A 112 43.84 28.65 -39.44
C LEU A 112 45.31 29.02 -39.19
N GLU A 113 46.04 28.19 -38.44
CA GLU A 113 47.47 28.39 -38.19
C GLU A 113 48.30 28.25 -39.47
N ARG A 114 47.97 27.28 -40.34
CA ARG A 114 48.64 27.15 -41.66
C ARG A 114 48.43 28.38 -42.53
N THR A 115 47.21 28.92 -42.58
CA THR A 115 46.88 30.09 -43.41
C THR A 115 47.45 31.40 -42.85
N LYS A 116 47.60 31.52 -41.52
CA LYS A 116 48.29 32.66 -40.90
C LYS A 116 49.80 32.62 -41.07
N GLY A 117 50.43 31.45 -41.05
CA GLY A 117 51.87 31.29 -41.25
C GLY A 117 52.34 31.49 -42.71
N LEU A 118 51.41 31.57 -43.66
CA LEU A 118 51.66 31.80 -45.09
C LEU A 118 51.52 33.27 -45.53
N LYS A 119 51.16 34.18 -44.61
CA LYS A 119 51.13 35.64 -44.82
C LYS A 119 52.35 36.31 -44.20
#